data_AF-A0A392RPU8-F1
#
_entry.id   AF-A0A392RPU8-F1
#
_cell.length_a   1.000
_cell.length_b   1.000
_cell.length_c   1.000
_cell.angle_alpha   90.00
_cell.angle_beta   90.00
_cell.angle_gamma   90.00
#
_symmetry.space_group_name_H-M   'P 1'
#
loop_
_entity.id
_entity.type
_entity.pdbx_description
1 polymer ?
#
loop_
_entity_poly.entity_id
_entity_poly.type
_entity_poly.pdbx_seq_one_letter_code
_entity_poly.pdbx_strand_id
1 'polypeptide(L)'
;KKEHEEALEKAKNHYAGEMEGLKKKHAEEKGLLEKDVRLLILTRNAFMVSLFQTGRNVWELEADVEDLEEANDGLKQSMADKYVEGFWSSIDHVKALFPDLDQATLAQVDVLKKVEDGKLVSRIP
;
A
#
# COMPACT_ATOMS: atom_id res chain seq x y z
N LYS A 1 -86.68 -2.20 2.57
CA LYS A 1 -86.14 -3.52 2.12
C LYS A 1 -85.23 -3.35 0.91
N LYS A 2 -85.72 -2.74 -0.19
CA LYS A 2 -84.93 -2.46 -1.41
C LYS A 2 -83.69 -1.57 -1.17
N GLU A 3 -83.82 -0.46 -0.43
CA GLU A 3 -82.68 0.42 -0.11
C GLU A 3 -81.56 -0.28 0.68
N HIS A 4 -81.93 -1.21 1.56
CA HIS A 4 -80.96 -1.98 2.33
C HIS A 4 -80.24 -3.02 1.47
N GLU A 5 -80.93 -3.62 0.50
CA GLU A 5 -80.31 -4.53 -0.48
C GLU A 5 -79.33 -3.78 -1.40
N GLU A 6 -79.71 -2.59 -1.87
CA GLU A 6 -78.84 -1.74 -2.69
C GLU A 6 -77.60 -1.26 -1.92
N ALA A 7 -77.78 -0.86 -0.65
CA ALA A 7 -76.67 -0.48 0.21
C ALA A 7 -75.71 -1.65 0.51
N LEU A 8 -76.25 -2.85 0.73
CA LEU A 8 -75.47 -4.07 0.95
C LEU A 8 -74.64 -4.41 -0.29
N GLU A 9 -75.24 -4.34 -1.47
CA GLU A 9 -74.56 -4.70 -2.72
C GLU A 9 -73.47 -3.68 -3.08
N LYS A 10 -73.71 -2.39 -2.84
CA LYS A 10 -72.69 -1.35 -2.97
C LYS A 10 -71.50 -1.59 -2.03
N ALA A 11 -71.77 -1.98 -0.78
CA ALA A 11 -70.72 -2.29 0.20
C ALA A 11 -69.88 -3.51 -0.21
N LYS A 12 -70.51 -4.57 -0.73
CA LYS A 12 -69.80 -5.75 -1.24
C LYS A 12 -68.91 -5.41 -2.44
N ASN A 13 -69.43 -4.64 -3.39
CA ASN A 13 -68.67 -4.22 -4.57
C ASN A 13 -67.47 -3.33 -4.19
N HIS A 14 -67.65 -2.43 -3.23
CA HIS A 14 -66.57 -1.62 -2.68
C HIS A 14 -65.48 -2.49 -2.05
N TYR A 15 -65.86 -3.39 -1.13
CA TYR A 15 -64.93 -4.30 -0.47
C TYR A 15 -64.19 -5.20 -1.47
N ALA A 16 -64.89 -5.71 -2.48
CA ALA A 16 -64.27 -6.51 -3.53
C ALA A 16 -63.20 -5.72 -4.30
N GLY A 17 -63.50 -4.45 -4.64
CA GLY A 17 -62.54 -3.54 -5.29
C GLY A 17 -61.33 -3.22 -4.42
N GLU A 18 -61.53 -2.96 -3.12
CA GLU A 18 -60.44 -2.74 -2.17
C GLU A 18 -59.54 -3.98 -2.02
N MET A 19 -60.15 -5.17 -1.94
CA MET A 19 -59.42 -6.43 -1.87
C MET A 19 -58.62 -6.71 -3.14
N GLU A 20 -59.15 -6.37 -4.32
CA GLU A 20 -58.42 -6.49 -5.58
C GLU A 20 -57.26 -5.50 -5.65
N GLY A 21 -57.48 -4.24 -5.25
CA GLY A 21 -56.43 -3.22 -5.16
C GLY A 21 -55.30 -3.63 -4.21
N LEU A 22 -55.64 -4.18 -3.04
CA LEU A 22 -54.66 -4.66 -2.06
C LEU A 22 -53.85 -5.84 -2.61
N LYS A 23 -54.49 -6.80 -3.27
CA LYS A 23 -53.81 -7.93 -3.92
C LYS A 23 -52.82 -7.47 -4.99
N LYS A 24 -53.23 -6.50 -5.82
CA LYS A 24 -52.37 -5.94 -6.86
C LYS A 24 -51.14 -5.26 -6.26
N LYS A 25 -51.35 -4.39 -5.27
CA LYS A 25 -50.25 -3.70 -4.57
C LYS A 25 -49.30 -4.69 -3.90
N HIS A 26 -49.82 -5.72 -3.24
CA HIS A 26 -49.00 -6.76 -2.62
C HIS A 26 -48.16 -7.53 -3.65
N ALA A 27 -48.73 -7.85 -4.82
CA ALA A 27 -48.00 -8.53 -5.89
C ALA A 27 -46.87 -7.65 -6.47
N GLU A 28 -47.12 -6.35 -6.62
CA GLU A 28 -46.12 -5.37 -7.07
C GLU A 28 -44.97 -5.23 -6.05
N GLU A 29 -45.28 -5.03 -4.78
CA GLU A 29 -44.29 -4.94 -3.69
C GLU A 29 -43.45 -6.22 -3.56
N LYS A 30 -44.10 -7.38 -3.64
CA LYS A 30 -43.40 -8.67 -3.64
C LYS A 30 -42.44 -8.78 -4.82
N GLY A 31 -42.88 -8.39 -6.02
CA GLY A 31 -42.04 -8.42 -7.22
C GLY A 31 -40.84 -7.47 -7.13
N LEU A 32 -40.99 -6.30 -6.49
CA LEU A 32 -39.89 -5.38 -6.21
C LEU A 32 -38.91 -5.98 -5.21
N LEU A 33 -39.40 -6.52 -4.10
CA LEU A 33 -38.55 -7.12 -3.07
C LEU A 33 -37.74 -8.30 -3.61
N GLU A 34 -38.34 -9.14 -4.47
CA GLU A 34 -37.63 -10.24 -5.13
C GLU A 34 -36.52 -9.76 -6.09
N LYS A 35 -36.65 -8.57 -6.69
CA LYS A 35 -35.59 -7.96 -7.50
C LYS A 35 -34.47 -7.43 -6.59
N ASP A 36 -34.82 -6.74 -5.51
CA ASP A 36 -33.85 -6.19 -4.57
C ASP A 36 -33.03 -7.29 -3.88
N VAL A 37 -33.67 -8.38 -3.47
CA VAL A 37 -32.98 -9.56 -2.92
C VAL A 37 -32.00 -10.14 -3.92
N ARG A 38 -32.38 -10.27 -5.19
CA ARG A 38 -31.47 -10.74 -6.24
C ARG A 38 -30.28 -9.81 -6.44
N LEU A 39 -30.53 -8.50 -6.48
CA LEU A 39 -29.46 -7.50 -6.62
C LEU A 39 -28.49 -7.57 -5.44
N LEU A 40 -29.01 -7.60 -4.21
CA LEU A 40 -28.20 -7.71 -3.00
C LEU A 40 -27.32 -8.97 -3.00
N ILE A 41 -27.86 -10.12 -3.43
CA ILE A 41 -27.08 -11.36 -3.53
C ILE A 41 -25.95 -11.22 -4.55
N LEU A 42 -26.23 -10.66 -5.73
CA LEU A 42 -25.21 -10.45 -6.77
C LEU A 42 -24.12 -9.49 -6.30
N THR A 43 -24.51 -8.36 -5.70
CA THR A 43 -23.58 -7.36 -5.17
C THR A 43 -22.72 -7.93 -4.06
N ARG A 44 -23.30 -8.66 -3.10
CA ARG A 44 -22.56 -9.35 -2.03
C ARG A 44 -21.54 -10.33 -2.63
N ASN A 45 -21.93 -11.13 -3.62
CA ASN A 45 -21.03 -12.09 -4.25
C ASN A 45 -19.86 -11.40 -4.96
N ALA A 46 -20.14 -10.30 -5.67
CA ALA A 46 -19.09 -9.50 -6.30
C ALA A 46 -18.11 -8.94 -5.25
N PHE A 47 -18.61 -8.39 -4.15
CA PHE A 47 -17.76 -7.90 -3.06
C PHE A 47 -16.91 -9.00 -2.42
N MET A 48 -17.46 -10.20 -2.19
CA MET A 48 -16.68 -11.31 -1.67
C MET A 48 -15.50 -11.64 -2.59
N VAL A 49 -15.73 -11.76 -3.90
CA VAL A 49 -14.66 -12.01 -4.88
C VAL A 49 -13.60 -10.90 -4.86
N SER A 50 -14.02 -9.64 -4.85
CA SER A 50 -13.11 -8.51 -4.76
C SER A 50 -12.27 -8.53 -3.49
N LEU A 51 -12.87 -8.83 -2.33
CA LEU A 51 -12.14 -8.92 -1.05
C LEU A 51 -11.07 -10.02 -1.07
N PHE A 52 -11.39 -11.20 -1.60
CA PHE A 52 -10.39 -12.27 -1.74
C PHE A 52 -9.25 -11.89 -2.68
N GLN A 53 -9.55 -11.21 -3.79
CA GLN A 53 -8.52 -10.75 -4.71
C GLN A 53 -7.64 -9.68 -4.06
N THR A 54 -8.22 -8.72 -3.36
CA THR A 54 -7.46 -7.71 -2.61
C THR A 54 -6.57 -8.36 -1.55
N GLY A 55 -7.07 -9.34 -0.81
CA GLY A 55 -6.26 -10.08 0.17
C GLY A 55 -5.05 -10.78 -0.46
N ARG A 56 -5.22 -11.40 -1.63
CA ARG A 56 -4.10 -11.99 -2.39
C ARG A 56 -3.09 -10.93 -2.81
N ASN A 57 -3.56 -9.81 -3.37
CA ASN A 57 -2.66 -8.75 -3.82
C ASN A 57 -1.85 -8.16 -2.66
N VAL A 58 -2.47 -8.01 -1.47
CA VAL A 58 -1.76 -7.55 -0.26
C VAL A 58 -0.67 -8.55 0.13
N TRP A 59 -0.97 -9.84 0.14
CA TRP A 59 0.02 -10.87 0.44
C TRP A 59 1.21 -10.86 -0.53
N GLU A 60 0.94 -10.71 -1.83
CA GLU A 60 1.99 -10.61 -2.85
C GLU A 60 2.86 -9.36 -2.64
N LEU A 61 2.23 -8.20 -2.34
CA LEU A 61 2.95 -6.97 -2.04
C LEU A 61 3.79 -7.06 -0.76
N GLU A 62 3.31 -7.75 0.27
CA GLU A 62 4.07 -7.97 1.51
C GLU A 62 5.35 -8.78 1.24
N ALA A 63 5.27 -9.81 0.40
CA ALA A 63 6.44 -10.58 -0.02
C ALA A 63 7.43 -9.73 -0.84
N ASP A 64 6.94 -8.92 -1.79
CA ASP A 64 7.80 -8.01 -2.57
C ASP A 64 8.51 -6.98 -1.67
N VAL A 65 7.84 -6.50 -0.61
CA VAL A 65 8.44 -5.57 0.36
C VAL A 65 9.56 -6.26 1.13
N GLU A 66 9.35 -7.49 1.61
CA GLU A 66 10.37 -8.25 2.32
C GLU A 66 11.63 -8.48 1.46
N ASP A 67 11.44 -8.89 0.20
CA ASP A 67 12.53 -9.08 -0.77
C ASP A 67 13.31 -7.78 -1.02
N LEU A 68 12.61 -6.64 -1.13
CA LEU A 68 13.22 -5.33 -1.33
C LEU A 68 13.98 -4.84 -0.10
N GLU A 69 13.47 -5.11 1.10
CA GLU A 69 14.15 -4.77 2.35
C GLU A 69 15.44 -5.57 2.49
N GLU A 70 15.41 -6.88 2.23
CA GLU A 70 16.62 -7.73 2.23
C GLU A 70 17.67 -7.23 1.23
N ALA A 71 17.25 -6.96 -0.02
CA ALA A 71 18.16 -6.48 -1.06
C ALA A 71 18.78 -5.11 -0.70
N ASN A 72 18.00 -4.22 -0.09
CA ASN A 72 18.47 -2.91 0.35
C ASN A 72 19.49 -3.02 1.48
N ASP A 73 19.25 -3.90 2.45
CA ASP A 73 20.18 -4.11 3.56
C ASP A 73 21.50 -4.75 3.08
N GLY A 74 21.42 -5.72 2.16
CA GLY A 74 22.61 -6.26 1.49
C GLY A 74 23.40 -5.20 0.72
N LEU A 75 22.71 -4.28 0.03
CA LEU A 75 23.35 -3.17 -0.68
C LEU A 75 24.05 -2.19 0.28
N LYS A 76 23.39 -1.81 1.39
CA LYS A 76 23.98 -0.94 2.41
C LYS A 76 25.24 -1.55 2.99
N GLN A 77 25.21 -2.85 3.33
CA GLN A 77 26.36 -3.56 3.85
C GLN A 77 27.50 -3.59 2.83
N SER A 78 27.23 -3.98 1.58
CA SER A 78 28.24 -3.99 0.52
C SER A 78 28.86 -2.61 0.29
N MET A 79 28.07 -1.54 0.39
CA MET A 79 28.56 -0.18 0.24
C MET A 79 29.48 0.22 1.41
N ALA A 80 29.11 -0.14 2.64
CA ALA A 80 29.94 0.09 3.82
C ALA A 80 31.27 -0.65 3.72
N ASP A 81 31.24 -1.93 3.32
CA ASP A 81 32.44 -2.75 3.15
C ASP A 81 33.39 -2.14 2.11
N LYS A 82 32.87 -1.75 0.94
CA LYS A 82 33.66 -1.08 -0.11
C LYS A 82 34.26 0.24 0.35
N TYR A 83 33.53 1.01 1.15
CA TYR A 83 34.05 2.27 1.69
C TYR A 83 35.22 2.02 2.65
N VAL A 84 35.07 1.03 3.55
CA VAL A 84 36.11 0.65 4.50
C VAL A 84 37.34 0.09 3.79
N GLU A 85 37.15 -0.82 2.83
CA GLU A 85 38.23 -1.39 2.02
C GLU A 85 38.97 -0.30 1.22
N GLY A 86 38.23 0.58 0.54
CA GLY A 86 38.80 1.69 -0.22
C GLY A 86 39.58 2.68 0.66
N PHE A 87 39.06 2.95 1.87
CA PHE A 87 39.76 3.76 2.85
C PHE A 87 41.09 3.12 3.28
N TRP A 88 41.09 1.84 3.65
CA TRP A 88 42.32 1.13 4.05
C TRP A 88 43.32 1.00 2.91
N SER A 89 42.87 0.67 1.70
CA SER A 89 43.71 0.65 0.51
C SER A 89 44.38 2.01 0.26
N SER A 90 43.65 3.11 0.47
CA SER A 90 44.21 4.46 0.34
C SER A 90 45.27 4.74 1.40
N ILE A 91 45.04 4.33 2.65
CA ILE A 91 46.02 4.47 3.74
C ILE A 91 47.28 3.66 3.44
N ASP A 92 47.15 2.44 2.94
CA ASP A 92 48.30 1.59 2.59
C ASP A 92 49.13 2.20 1.45
N HIS A 93 48.48 2.78 0.43
CA HIS A 93 49.18 3.53 -0.61
C HIS A 93 49.94 4.75 -0.06
N VAL A 94 49.34 5.51 0.87
CA VAL A 94 50.02 6.66 1.48
C VAL A 94 51.24 6.22 2.29
N LYS A 95 51.12 5.16 3.10
CA LYS A 95 52.25 4.61 3.87
C LYS A 95 53.38 4.09 2.98
N ALA A 96 53.04 3.47 1.84
CA ALA A 96 54.04 2.98 0.90
C ALA A 96 54.85 4.13 0.25
N LEU A 97 54.20 5.26 -0.05
CA LEU A 97 54.85 6.44 -0.64
C LEU A 97 55.57 7.31 0.39
N PHE A 98 55.08 7.34 1.63
CA PHE A 98 55.58 8.20 2.71
C PHE A 98 55.72 7.40 4.02
N PRO A 99 56.73 6.52 4.14
CA PRO A 99 56.85 5.60 5.28
C PRO A 99 57.12 6.30 6.61
N ASP A 100 57.75 7.48 6.58
CA ASP A 100 58.06 8.28 7.77
C ASP A 100 56.92 9.21 8.21
N LEU A 101 55.81 9.23 7.44
CA LEU A 101 54.67 10.11 7.71
C LEU A 101 53.76 9.48 8.77
N ASP A 102 53.76 10.04 9.98
CA ASP A 102 52.95 9.54 11.09
C ASP A 102 51.46 9.95 10.96
N GLN A 103 50.58 9.21 11.67
CA GLN A 103 49.13 9.39 11.60
C GLN A 103 48.65 10.75 12.14
N ALA A 104 49.34 11.34 13.10
CA ALA A 104 49.00 12.66 13.65
C ALA A 104 49.36 13.78 12.68
N THR A 105 50.44 13.60 11.92
CA THR A 105 50.84 14.48 10.82
C THR A 105 49.87 14.34 9.64
N LEU A 106 49.46 13.12 9.29
CA LEU A 106 48.46 12.85 8.24
C LEU A 106 47.10 13.50 8.53
N ALA A 107 46.66 13.48 9.79
CA ALA A 107 45.40 14.12 10.22
C ALA A 107 45.42 15.67 10.09
N GLN A 108 46.59 16.27 9.95
CA GLN A 108 46.78 17.72 9.76
C GLN A 108 46.96 18.12 8.29
N VAL A 109 46.90 17.15 7.37
CA VAL A 109 46.97 17.39 5.92
C VAL A 109 45.74 18.17 5.49
N ASP A 110 45.98 19.29 4.84
CA ASP A 110 45.01 20.15 4.17
C ASP A 110 45.44 20.28 2.70
N VAL A 111 44.52 20.62 1.81
CA VAL A 111 44.73 20.89 0.38
C VAL A 111 45.89 21.87 0.16
N LEU A 112 46.13 22.79 1.11
CA LEU A 112 47.21 23.78 1.03
C LEU A 112 48.57 23.28 1.52
N LYS A 113 48.69 22.03 1.97
CA LYS A 113 49.94 21.46 2.49
C LYS A 113 50.46 20.31 1.59
N LYS A 114 51.78 20.18 1.50
CA LYS A 114 52.48 19.04 0.88
C LYS A 114 53.41 18.37 1.89
N VAL A 115 53.74 17.11 1.64
CA VAL A 115 54.73 16.35 2.41
C VAL A 115 56.09 16.54 1.76
N GLU A 116 57.07 17.00 2.53
CA GLU A 116 58.46 17.17 2.12
C GLU A 116 59.36 16.70 3.28
N ASP A 117 60.23 15.73 3.02
CA ASP A 117 61.06 15.06 4.05
C ASP A 117 60.29 14.60 5.31
N GLY A 118 59.09 14.06 5.12
CA GLY A 118 58.22 13.60 6.21
C GLY A 118 57.54 14.71 7.01
N LYS A 119 57.68 15.99 6.63
CA LYS A 119 57.03 17.13 7.28
C LYS A 119 55.98 17.78 6.38
N LEU A 120 54.95 18.37 7.00
CA LEU A 120 53.97 19.18 6.29
C LEU A 120 54.48 20.60 6.08
N VAL A 121 54.54 21.03 4.84
CA VAL A 121 54.92 22.39 4.44
C VAL A 121 53.86 23.01 3.53
N SER A 122 53.83 24.33 3.44
CA SER A 122 52.90 25.06 2.56
C SER A 122 53.16 24.69 1.09
N ARG A 123 52.08 24.49 0.32
CA ARG A 123 52.15 24.41 -1.15
C ARG A 123 52.26 25.78 -1.80
N ILE A 124 51.82 26.82 -1.10
CA ILE A 124 51.89 28.20 -1.57
C ILE A 124 53.27 28.75 -1.20
N PRO A 125 53.99 29.40 -2.14
CA PRO A 125 55.29 30.02 -1.87
C PRO A 125 55.25 31.09 -0.78
#